data_AF-A0A495ZBK8-F1
#
_entry.id   AF-A0A495ZBK8-F1
#
_cell.length_a   1.000
_cell.length_b   1.000
_cell.length_c   1.000
_cell.angle_alpha   90.00
_cell.angle_beta   90.00
_cell.angle_gamma   90.00
#
_symmetry.space_group_name_H-M   'P 1'
#
loop_
_entity.id
_entity.type
_entity.pdbx_description
1 polymer ?
#
loop_
_entity_poly.entity_id
_entity_poly.type
_entity_poly.pdbx_seq_one_letter_code
_entity_poly.pdbx_strand_id
1 'polypeptide(L)'
;MIPKCLGPLILSLIFTCVIFISCGDEGEVMTLEPPAPQQPTLEPPSQPQPDEQMPQPSEPQQPQPGEQIPEQPEQQQPQPQPEPPQVEQMPQPEPPAALPGLPDDVAGYDQWLKLNAEPIPPAPGADPHRGTKNVYVNQTREVIAPNGEQQFPYPDGTIIVKEATRPGKDFIGLIAVMWKEAGKHPDAGDWRFEEYLRGAPDADFRLAFEGGICIGCHSGVAATDFVFVPLE
;
A
#
# COMPACT_ATOMS: atom_id res chain seq x y z
N MET A 1 19.44 61.91 -19.57
CA MET A 1 18.17 61.28 -19.12
C MET A 1 18.51 60.01 -18.35
N ILE A 2 18.00 59.90 -17.13
CA ILE A 2 18.01 58.79 -16.16
C ILE A 2 16.51 58.46 -15.96
N PRO A 3 16.01 57.21 -15.74
CA PRO A 3 16.38 56.25 -14.66
C PRO A 3 16.56 54.78 -15.09
N LYS A 4 17.38 53.95 -14.42
CA LYS A 4 17.35 53.37 -13.05
C LYS A 4 16.19 52.40 -12.80
N CYS A 5 16.52 51.15 -12.45
CA CYS A 5 16.05 50.35 -11.29
C CYS A 5 16.87 49.04 -11.24
N LEU A 6 17.75 48.80 -10.24
CA LEU A 6 17.52 48.14 -8.93
C LEU A 6 17.05 46.67 -9.08
N GLY A 7 17.88 45.64 -8.84
CA GLY A 7 18.27 45.05 -7.53
C GLY A 7 17.54 43.68 -7.35
N PRO A 8 17.94 42.71 -6.49
CA PRO A 8 18.88 42.75 -5.36
C PRO A 8 20.10 41.81 -5.53
N LEU A 9 21.31 42.14 -5.06
CA LEU A 9 21.85 41.93 -3.71
C LEU A 9 21.45 40.61 -3.03
N ILE A 10 22.29 39.58 -3.14
CA ILE A 10 22.40 38.53 -2.13
C ILE A 10 23.79 38.60 -1.51
N LEU A 11 23.75 38.84 -0.22
CA LEU A 11 24.84 39.06 0.72
C LEU A 11 25.62 37.75 0.89
N SER A 12 26.88 37.74 0.47
CA SER A 12 27.81 36.65 0.73
C SER A 12 28.24 36.71 2.20
N LEU A 13 27.62 35.88 3.04
CA LEU A 13 28.03 35.65 4.43
C LEU A 13 29.23 34.70 4.42
N ILE A 14 30.42 35.29 4.38
CA ILE A 14 31.67 34.60 4.70
C ILE A 14 31.66 34.39 6.22
N PHE A 15 31.31 33.17 6.64
CA PHE A 15 31.48 32.74 8.02
C PHE A 15 32.97 32.42 8.24
N THR A 16 33.73 33.42 8.66
CA THR A 16 35.11 33.26 9.11
C THR A 16 35.08 32.39 10.36
N CYS A 17 35.39 31.10 10.20
CA CYS A 17 35.60 30.18 11.31
C CYS A 17 36.87 30.64 12.04
N VAL A 18 36.69 31.33 13.17
CA VAL A 18 37.78 31.66 14.10
C VAL A 18 38.20 30.35 14.76
N ILE A 19 39.34 29.84 14.32
CA ILE A 19 40.04 28.73 14.96
C ILE A 19 40.55 29.26 16.31
N PHE A 20 39.85 28.91 17.40
CA PHE A 20 40.40 28.97 18.75
C PHE A 20 41.18 27.68 19.01
N ILE A 21 42.50 27.75 18.90
CA ILE A 21 43.42 26.78 19.50
C ILE A 21 43.41 27.07 21.00
N SER A 22 42.76 26.22 21.79
CA SER A 22 42.93 26.16 23.23
C SER A 22 43.80 24.95 23.55
N CYS A 23 44.99 25.22 24.06
CA CYS A 23 45.86 24.22 24.68
C CYS A 23 45.48 24.03 26.15
N GLY A 24 45.49 22.76 26.58
CA GLY A 24 45.65 22.34 27.98
C GLY A 24 44.35 22.03 28.70
N ASP A 25 44.11 20.75 28.99
CA ASP A 25 44.41 20.20 30.33
C ASP A 25 44.18 18.68 30.30
N GLU A 26 45.18 17.95 30.79
CA GLU A 26 45.17 16.50 30.92
C GLU A 26 44.34 16.10 32.15
N GLY A 27 43.02 16.11 31.95
CA GLY A 27 42.02 15.67 32.91
C GLY A 27 41.74 14.17 32.81
N GLU A 28 42.05 13.46 33.88
CA GLU A 28 41.76 12.06 34.18
C GLU A 28 40.37 11.61 33.72
N VAL A 29 40.34 10.59 32.84
CA VAL A 29 39.11 10.03 32.28
C VAL A 29 38.49 9.09 33.31
N MET A 30 37.63 9.63 34.18
CA MET A 30 36.74 8.78 34.98
C MET A 30 35.75 8.09 34.04
N THR A 31 35.99 6.80 33.82
CA THR A 31 35.07 5.90 33.15
C THR A 31 33.86 5.68 34.06
N LEU A 32 32.81 6.47 33.85
CA LEU A 32 31.49 6.18 34.41
C LEU A 32 30.90 5.03 33.58
N GLU A 33 30.86 3.84 34.16
CA GLU A 33 30.08 2.72 33.63
C GLU A 33 28.62 3.17 33.44
N PRO A 34 28.00 2.93 32.26
CA PRO A 34 26.60 3.23 32.06
C PRO A 34 25.76 2.34 32.99
N PRO A 35 24.71 2.89 33.65
CA PRO A 35 23.83 2.08 34.47
C PRO A 35 23.17 1.00 33.63
N ALA A 36 23.12 -0.22 34.16
CA ALA A 36 22.47 -1.35 33.54
C ALA A 36 21.01 -1.00 33.15
N PRO A 37 20.53 -1.46 31.99
CA PRO A 37 19.16 -1.20 31.56
C PRO A 37 18.19 -1.76 32.60
N GLN A 38 17.37 -0.89 33.19
CA GLN A 38 16.30 -1.31 34.08
C GLN A 38 15.31 -2.13 33.27
N GLN A 39 15.13 -3.40 33.63
CA GLN A 39 14.16 -4.27 32.99
C GLN A 39 12.76 -3.69 33.23
N PRO A 40 11.90 -3.62 32.19
CA PRO A 40 10.53 -3.16 32.38
C PRO A 40 9.80 -4.12 33.32
N THR A 41 9.23 -3.56 34.38
CA THR A 41 8.35 -4.28 35.30
C THR A 41 7.13 -4.75 34.50
N LEU A 42 7.05 -6.05 34.24
CA LEU A 42 5.88 -6.65 33.60
C LEU A 42 4.71 -6.54 34.58
N GLU A 43 3.74 -5.67 34.28
CA GLU A 43 2.46 -5.67 34.97
C GLU A 43 1.75 -7.02 34.71
N PRO A 44 1.13 -7.62 35.74
CA PRO A 44 0.36 -8.85 35.56
C PRO A 44 -0.88 -8.58 34.68
N PRO A 45 -1.29 -9.54 33.84
CA PRO A 45 -2.44 -9.36 32.97
C PRO A 45 -3.72 -9.16 33.78
N SER A 46 -4.46 -8.09 33.46
CA SER A 46 -5.81 -7.84 33.95
C SER A 46 -6.72 -9.02 33.67
N GLN A 47 -7.46 -9.45 34.70
CA GLN A 47 -8.42 -10.54 34.59
C GLN A 47 -9.57 -10.16 33.62
N PRO A 48 -10.09 -11.12 32.83
CA PRO A 48 -11.24 -10.87 31.98
C PRO A 48 -12.49 -10.59 32.83
N GLN A 49 -13.23 -9.54 32.47
CA GLN A 49 -14.54 -9.24 33.05
C GLN A 49 -15.56 -10.29 32.58
N PRO A 50 -16.55 -10.64 33.43
CA PRO A 50 -17.57 -11.63 33.08
C PRO A 50 -18.52 -11.12 32.02
N ASP A 51 -18.90 -12.04 31.12
CA ASP A 51 -19.72 -11.85 29.93
C ASP A 51 -21.00 -11.03 30.16
N GLU A 52 -21.17 -10.00 29.31
CA GLU A 52 -22.46 -9.32 29.11
C GLU A 52 -23.43 -10.28 28.42
N GLN A 53 -24.60 -10.46 29.05
CA GLN A 53 -25.67 -11.33 28.59
C GLN A 53 -26.17 -10.96 27.19
N MET A 54 -26.07 -11.92 26.27
CA MET A 54 -26.74 -11.84 24.97
C MET A 54 -28.27 -11.75 25.15
N PRO A 55 -28.96 -10.84 24.44
CA PRO A 55 -30.41 -10.77 24.44
C PRO A 55 -31.03 -12.00 23.77
N GLN A 56 -32.11 -12.51 24.36
CA GLN A 56 -32.86 -13.66 23.84
C GLN A 56 -33.56 -13.32 22.52
N PRO A 57 -33.66 -14.29 21.58
CA PRO A 57 -34.40 -14.11 20.34
C PRO A 57 -35.90 -14.07 20.60
N SER A 58 -36.56 -13.04 20.07
CA SER A 58 -38.01 -12.86 20.11
C SER A 58 -38.75 -13.95 19.31
N GLU A 59 -39.82 -14.45 19.91
CA GLU A 59 -40.74 -15.47 19.38
C GLU A 59 -41.50 -14.98 18.13
N PRO A 60 -41.74 -15.83 17.10
CA PRO A 60 -42.50 -15.43 15.92
C PRO A 60 -44.01 -15.36 16.22
N GLN A 61 -44.62 -14.21 15.98
CA GLN A 61 -46.07 -14.04 16.04
C GLN A 61 -46.76 -14.84 14.93
N GLN A 62 -47.74 -15.66 15.32
CA GLN A 62 -48.64 -16.35 14.39
C GLN A 62 -49.58 -15.35 13.68
N PRO A 63 -49.84 -15.52 12.37
CA PRO A 63 -50.79 -14.68 11.65
C PRO A 63 -52.24 -15.02 12.02
N GLN A 64 -53.06 -13.98 12.16
CA GLN A 64 -54.51 -14.10 12.40
C GLN A 64 -55.26 -14.52 11.12
N PRO A 65 -56.32 -15.33 11.24
CA PRO A 65 -57.13 -15.74 10.10
C PRO A 65 -58.28 -14.77 9.85
N GLY A 66 -58.38 -14.26 8.62
CA GLY A 66 -59.61 -13.68 8.11
C GLY A 66 -59.44 -12.36 7.38
N GLU A 67 -58.95 -12.41 6.13
CA GLU A 67 -59.18 -11.32 5.19
C GLU A 67 -59.62 -11.91 3.85
N GLN A 68 -60.78 -11.45 3.39
CA GLN A 68 -61.48 -11.97 2.21
C GLN A 68 -60.77 -11.47 0.95
N ILE A 69 -60.46 -12.41 0.04
CA ILE A 69 -59.86 -12.15 -1.27
C ILE A 69 -60.92 -11.54 -2.20
N PRO A 70 -60.75 -10.33 -2.74
CA PRO A 70 -61.58 -9.84 -3.84
C PRO A 70 -61.12 -10.43 -5.19
N GLU A 71 -62.08 -10.80 -6.03
CA GLU A 71 -61.89 -11.27 -7.40
C GLU A 71 -61.04 -10.30 -8.24
N GLN A 72 -59.96 -10.85 -8.83
CA GLN A 72 -59.12 -10.17 -9.81
C GLN A 72 -59.84 -10.11 -11.18
N PRO A 73 -59.92 -8.94 -11.85
CA PRO A 73 -60.39 -8.87 -13.22
C PRO A 73 -59.35 -9.43 -14.19
N GLU A 74 -59.84 -10.18 -15.17
CA GLU A 74 -59.13 -10.86 -16.24
C GLU A 74 -58.20 -9.89 -17.01
N GLN A 75 -56.88 -10.07 -16.86
CA GLN A 75 -55.88 -9.27 -17.57
C GLN A 75 -55.75 -9.76 -19.02
N GLN A 76 -56.07 -8.87 -19.97
CA GLN A 76 -55.77 -9.06 -21.39
C GLN A 76 -54.24 -9.17 -21.60
N GLN A 77 -53.83 -10.25 -22.26
CA GLN A 77 -52.43 -10.47 -22.66
C GLN A 77 -51.93 -9.33 -23.58
N PRO A 78 -50.81 -8.67 -23.27
CA PRO A 78 -50.21 -7.69 -24.17
C PRO A 78 -49.65 -8.38 -25.42
N GLN A 79 -49.92 -7.79 -26.57
CA GLN A 79 -49.39 -8.27 -27.86
C GLN A 79 -47.86 -8.09 -27.92
N PRO A 80 -47.13 -9.01 -28.55
CA PRO A 80 -45.68 -8.94 -28.68
C PRO A 80 -45.26 -7.72 -29.52
N GLN A 81 -44.43 -6.86 -28.93
CA GLN A 81 -43.76 -5.79 -29.67
C GLN A 81 -42.63 -6.37 -30.54
N PRO A 82 -42.38 -5.82 -31.74
CA PRO A 82 -41.25 -6.24 -32.57
C PRO A 82 -39.92 -5.91 -31.87
N GLU A 83 -39.03 -6.90 -31.81
CA GLU A 83 -37.69 -6.74 -31.23
C GLU A 83 -36.90 -5.66 -31.99
N PRO A 84 -36.20 -4.76 -31.27
CA PRO A 84 -35.29 -3.80 -31.89
C PRO A 84 -34.11 -4.54 -32.56
N PRO A 85 -33.58 -4.01 -33.68
CA PRO A 85 -32.49 -4.63 -34.41
C PRO A 85 -31.25 -4.78 -33.51
N GLN A 86 -30.68 -5.98 -33.51
CA GLN A 86 -29.45 -6.32 -32.82
C GLN A 86 -28.31 -5.46 -33.38
N VAL A 87 -27.85 -4.49 -32.60
CA VAL A 87 -26.62 -3.76 -32.89
C VAL A 87 -25.48 -4.76 -32.70
N GLU A 88 -24.76 -5.09 -33.78
CA GLU A 88 -23.51 -5.87 -33.72
C GLU A 88 -22.58 -5.23 -32.69
N GLN A 89 -22.42 -5.90 -31.55
CA GLN A 89 -21.53 -5.49 -30.49
C GLN A 89 -20.10 -5.56 -31.04
N MET A 90 -19.45 -4.40 -31.15
CA MET A 90 -18.01 -4.35 -31.40
C MET A 90 -17.30 -5.11 -30.26
N PRO A 91 -16.30 -5.96 -30.57
CA PRO A 91 -15.62 -6.75 -29.55
C PRO A 91 -15.01 -5.81 -28.51
N GLN A 92 -15.41 -5.98 -27.25
CA GLN A 92 -14.74 -5.30 -26.15
C GLN A 92 -13.32 -5.84 -26.02
N PRO A 93 -12.32 -4.98 -25.73
CA PRO A 93 -10.96 -5.45 -25.50
C PRO A 93 -10.94 -6.45 -24.35
N GLU A 94 -10.30 -7.59 -24.56
CA GLU A 94 -10.11 -8.59 -23.51
C GLU A 94 -9.31 -7.97 -22.35
N PRO A 95 -9.64 -8.33 -21.09
CA PRO A 95 -8.85 -7.88 -19.94
C PRO A 95 -7.40 -8.37 -20.07
N PRO A 96 -6.43 -7.60 -19.55
CA PRO A 96 -5.03 -7.98 -19.60
C PRO A 96 -4.81 -9.30 -18.85
N ALA A 97 -3.88 -10.12 -19.34
CA ALA A 97 -3.43 -11.34 -18.66
C ALA A 97 -2.24 -11.03 -17.75
N ALA A 98 -2.08 -11.81 -16.67
CA ALA A 98 -0.89 -11.73 -15.83
C ALA A 98 0.35 -12.24 -16.56
N LEU A 99 1.52 -11.74 -16.17
CA LEU A 99 2.78 -12.29 -16.67
C LEU A 99 2.91 -13.75 -16.20
N PRO A 100 3.51 -14.65 -17.01
CA PRO A 100 3.64 -16.06 -16.66
C PRO A 100 4.26 -16.27 -15.27
N GLY A 101 3.59 -17.05 -14.43
CA GLY A 101 4.04 -17.37 -13.07
C GLY A 101 3.68 -16.33 -12.00
N LEU A 102 2.98 -15.25 -12.35
CA LEU A 102 2.36 -14.34 -11.39
C LEU A 102 0.89 -14.71 -11.12
N PRO A 103 0.34 -14.32 -9.96
CA PRO A 103 -1.10 -14.39 -9.70
C PRO A 103 -1.94 -13.60 -10.72
N ASP A 104 -3.18 -14.05 -10.99
CA ASP A 104 -4.06 -13.40 -11.97
C ASP A 104 -4.55 -12.01 -11.52
N ASP A 105 -4.62 -11.77 -10.21
CA ASP A 105 -5.10 -10.51 -9.63
C ASP A 105 -4.12 -9.33 -9.77
N VAL A 106 -2.89 -9.60 -10.22
CA VAL A 106 -1.90 -8.57 -10.61
C VAL A 106 -1.82 -8.36 -12.13
N ALA A 107 -2.75 -8.92 -12.91
CA ALA A 107 -2.77 -8.73 -14.34
C ALA A 107 -2.90 -7.25 -14.74
N GLY A 108 -2.06 -6.81 -15.68
CA GLY A 108 -2.05 -5.43 -16.18
C GLY A 108 -1.64 -4.37 -15.13
N TYR A 109 -0.88 -4.75 -14.10
CA TYR A 109 -0.45 -3.82 -13.05
C TYR A 109 0.30 -2.59 -13.58
N ASP A 110 0.95 -2.71 -14.74
CA ASP A 110 1.71 -1.65 -15.40
C ASP A 110 0.82 -0.51 -15.91
N GLN A 111 -0.50 -0.74 -15.96
CA GLN A 111 -1.53 0.25 -16.28
C GLN A 111 -2.20 0.84 -15.04
N TRP A 112 -1.85 0.37 -13.84
CA TRP A 112 -2.40 0.91 -12.59
C TRP A 112 -1.77 2.25 -12.22
N LEU A 113 -2.28 2.89 -11.17
CA LEU A 113 -1.73 4.15 -10.68
C LEU A 113 -0.29 3.95 -10.23
N LYS A 114 0.66 4.59 -10.92
CA LYS A 114 2.06 4.63 -10.53
C LYS A 114 2.24 5.60 -9.35
N LEU A 115 2.87 5.13 -8.27
CA LEU A 115 3.08 5.94 -7.06
C LEU A 115 4.24 6.93 -7.23
N ASN A 116 5.37 6.47 -7.78
CA ASN A 116 6.55 7.30 -8.01
C ASN A 116 6.49 8.00 -9.37
N ALA A 117 6.85 9.29 -9.43
CA ALA A 117 6.92 10.01 -10.70
C ALA A 117 8.06 9.47 -11.56
N GLU A 118 9.26 9.44 -10.99
CA GLU A 118 10.48 8.96 -11.66
C GLU A 118 10.89 7.57 -11.18
N PRO A 119 11.50 6.72 -12.02
CA PRO A 119 12.00 5.41 -11.60
C PRO A 119 12.96 5.50 -10.42
N ILE A 120 12.73 4.68 -9.39
CA ILE A 120 13.52 4.68 -8.17
C ILE A 120 14.85 3.95 -8.45
N PRO A 121 16.02 4.61 -8.33
CA PRO A 121 17.30 3.97 -8.61
C PRO A 121 17.67 2.94 -7.53
N PRO A 122 18.69 2.09 -7.79
CA PRO A 122 19.26 1.25 -6.75
C PRO A 122 19.72 2.08 -5.56
N ALA A 123 19.36 1.66 -4.35
CA ALA A 123 19.78 2.34 -3.14
C ALA A 123 21.29 2.13 -2.89
N PRO A 124 22.05 3.13 -2.40
CA PRO A 124 23.44 2.94 -2.02
C PRO A 124 23.58 1.87 -0.92
N GLY A 125 24.53 0.94 -1.08
CA GLY A 125 24.77 -0.13 -0.11
C GLY A 125 23.99 -1.41 -0.42
N ALA A 126 23.38 -1.99 0.62
CA ALA A 126 22.59 -3.21 0.49
C ALA A 126 21.15 -2.88 0.06
N ASP A 127 20.91 -2.78 -1.24
CA ASP A 127 19.56 -2.66 -1.80
C ASP A 127 18.85 -4.02 -1.73
N PRO A 128 17.83 -4.21 -0.86
CA PRO A 128 17.14 -5.50 -0.72
C PRO A 128 16.41 -5.90 -2.01
N HIS A 129 16.05 -4.91 -2.85
CA HIS A 129 15.39 -5.12 -4.14
C HIS A 129 16.23 -4.47 -5.24
N ARG A 130 17.43 -5.03 -5.45
CA ARG A 130 18.45 -4.52 -6.39
C ARG A 130 17.84 -4.18 -7.75
N GLY A 131 18.08 -2.95 -8.21
CA GLY A 131 17.68 -2.53 -9.55
C GLY A 131 17.04 -1.15 -9.61
N THR A 132 16.54 -0.80 -10.78
CA THR A 132 15.64 0.37 -10.93
C THR A 132 14.21 -0.12 -10.73
N LYS A 133 13.43 0.59 -9.90
CA LYS A 133 12.08 0.19 -9.52
C LYS A 133 11.00 1.18 -9.97
N ASN A 134 9.82 0.63 -10.22
CA ASN A 134 8.56 1.37 -10.26
C ASN A 134 7.56 0.70 -9.32
N VAL A 135 6.66 1.48 -8.74
CA VAL A 135 5.63 0.99 -7.82
C VAL A 135 4.27 1.44 -8.31
N TYR A 136 3.32 0.51 -8.34
CA TYR A 136 1.98 0.67 -8.86
C TYR A 136 0.96 0.22 -7.82
N VAL A 137 -0.22 0.82 -7.82
CA VAL A 137 -1.32 0.47 -6.90
C VAL A 137 -2.64 0.36 -7.67
N ASN A 138 -3.42 -0.68 -7.41
CA ASN A 138 -4.70 -0.92 -8.10
C ASN A 138 -5.81 0.09 -7.77
N GLN A 139 -5.57 0.96 -6.79
CA GLN A 139 -6.50 2.00 -6.38
C GLN A 139 -6.33 3.27 -7.22
N THR A 140 -7.39 4.06 -7.33
CA THR A 140 -7.31 5.36 -7.99
C THR A 140 -6.77 6.45 -7.05
N ARG A 141 -6.34 7.57 -7.63
CA ARG A 141 -5.84 8.72 -6.86
C ARG A 141 -6.94 9.29 -5.97
N GLU A 142 -8.18 9.28 -6.42
CA GLU A 142 -9.34 9.76 -5.65
C GLU A 142 -9.60 8.88 -4.41
N VAL A 143 -9.28 7.59 -4.48
CA VAL A 143 -9.44 6.67 -3.35
C VAL A 143 -8.35 6.89 -2.30
N ILE A 144 -7.08 6.93 -2.72
CA ILE A 144 -5.95 6.97 -1.78
C ILE A 144 -5.50 8.38 -1.42
N ALA A 145 -5.90 9.39 -2.19
CA ALA A 145 -5.54 10.80 -1.98
C ALA A 145 -6.68 11.76 -2.38
N PRO A 146 -7.90 11.62 -1.80
CA PRO A 146 -9.09 12.38 -2.21
C PRO A 146 -8.92 13.90 -2.14
N ASN A 147 -8.03 14.39 -1.28
CA ASN A 147 -7.77 15.81 -1.07
C ASN A 147 -6.39 16.25 -1.60
N GLY A 148 -5.78 15.44 -2.48
CA GLY A 148 -4.42 15.67 -2.99
C GLY A 148 -3.31 15.23 -2.03
N GLU A 149 -3.65 14.75 -0.84
CA GLU A 149 -2.71 14.17 0.12
C GLU A 149 -3.02 12.68 0.30
N GLN A 150 -2.00 11.85 0.16
CA GLN A 150 -2.09 10.42 0.39
C GLN A 150 -2.54 10.11 1.83
N GLN A 151 -3.52 9.22 1.96
CA GLN A 151 -4.13 8.83 3.23
C GLN A 151 -3.73 7.41 3.60
N PHE A 152 -3.61 7.18 4.90
CA PHE A 152 -3.34 5.87 5.49
C PHE A 152 -4.37 5.57 6.59
N PRO A 153 -4.70 4.29 6.83
CA PRO A 153 -4.25 3.11 6.10
C PRO A 153 -4.85 3.04 4.69
N TYR A 154 -4.23 2.24 3.81
CA TYR A 154 -4.84 1.88 2.53
C TYR A 154 -6.12 1.07 2.76
N PRO A 155 -7.13 1.20 1.87
CA PRO A 155 -8.35 0.42 1.97
C PRO A 155 -8.09 -1.08 1.73
N ASP A 156 -8.95 -1.91 2.31
CA ASP A 156 -8.97 -3.35 2.05
C ASP A 156 -9.07 -3.67 0.55
N GLY A 157 -8.43 -4.75 0.11
CA GLY A 157 -8.33 -5.11 -1.31
C GLY A 157 -7.35 -4.25 -2.12
N THR A 158 -6.60 -3.35 -1.48
CA THR A 158 -5.47 -2.69 -2.13
C THR A 158 -4.39 -3.70 -2.48
N ILE A 159 -3.90 -3.62 -3.71
CA ILE A 159 -2.74 -4.38 -4.20
C ILE A 159 -1.69 -3.37 -4.65
N ILE A 160 -0.48 -3.51 -4.11
CA ILE A 160 0.68 -2.74 -4.52
C ILE A 160 1.68 -3.67 -5.19
N VAL A 161 2.08 -3.33 -6.42
CA VAL A 161 3.09 -4.06 -7.18
C VAL A 161 4.34 -3.19 -7.33
N LYS A 162 5.48 -3.71 -6.91
CA LYS A 162 6.79 -3.15 -7.19
C LYS A 162 7.50 -4.03 -8.20
N GLU A 163 7.82 -3.47 -9.36
CA GLU A 163 8.70 -4.12 -10.32
C GLU A 163 10.13 -3.63 -10.18
N ALA A 164 11.11 -4.48 -10.53
CA ALA A 164 12.49 -4.05 -10.67
C ALA A 164 13.21 -4.75 -11.82
N THR A 165 14.06 -3.99 -12.52
CA THR A 165 15.11 -4.59 -13.35
C THR A 165 16.15 -5.25 -12.46
N ARG A 166 16.84 -6.29 -12.94
CA ARG A 166 17.99 -6.85 -12.20
C ARG A 166 19.27 -6.09 -12.58
N PRO A 167 20.28 -6.02 -11.70
CA PRO A 167 21.54 -5.34 -12.02
C PRO A 167 22.19 -5.88 -13.30
N GLY A 168 22.49 -4.97 -14.23
CA GLY A 168 23.06 -5.31 -15.54
C GLY A 168 22.08 -6.01 -16.49
N LYS A 169 20.79 -5.97 -16.20
CA LYS A 169 19.71 -6.49 -17.05
C LYS A 169 18.79 -5.37 -17.50
N ASP A 170 18.22 -5.54 -18.68
CA ASP A 170 17.27 -4.64 -19.35
C ASP A 170 15.82 -5.16 -19.29
N PHE A 171 15.59 -6.26 -18.56
CA PHE A 171 14.27 -6.82 -18.34
C PHE A 171 13.88 -6.78 -16.86
N ILE A 172 12.57 -6.71 -16.60
CA ILE A 172 11.98 -6.84 -15.26
C ILE A 172 12.25 -8.26 -14.75
N GLY A 173 13.04 -8.40 -13.69
CA GLY A 173 13.39 -9.72 -13.14
C GLY A 173 12.92 -9.94 -11.71
N LEU A 174 12.19 -8.98 -11.15
CA LEU A 174 11.61 -8.99 -9.81
C LEU A 174 10.24 -8.32 -9.85
N ILE A 175 9.26 -8.97 -9.23
CA ILE A 175 7.94 -8.44 -8.93
C ILE A 175 7.68 -8.71 -7.45
N ALA A 176 7.55 -7.67 -6.63
CA ALA A 176 7.16 -7.79 -5.24
C ALA A 176 5.73 -7.23 -5.08
N VAL A 177 4.87 -7.99 -4.43
CA VAL A 177 3.44 -7.68 -4.31
C VAL A 177 3.06 -7.60 -2.84
N MET A 178 2.24 -6.61 -2.52
CA MET A 178 1.60 -6.45 -1.22
C MET A 178 0.08 -6.45 -1.41
N TRP A 179 -0.63 -7.31 -0.68
CA TRP A 179 -2.10 -7.33 -0.65
C TRP A 179 -2.59 -6.90 0.72
N LYS A 180 -3.51 -5.92 0.75
CA LYS A 180 -4.22 -5.49 1.96
C LYS A 180 -5.42 -6.40 2.16
N GLU A 181 -5.39 -7.21 3.21
CA GLU A 181 -6.37 -8.25 3.51
C GLU A 181 -6.86 -8.12 4.96
N ALA A 182 -7.97 -7.40 5.14
CA ALA A 182 -8.49 -7.02 6.45
C ALA A 182 -8.57 -8.21 7.43
N GLY A 183 -7.96 -8.03 8.60
CA GLY A 183 -7.93 -9.00 9.70
C GLY A 183 -7.04 -10.24 9.48
N LYS A 184 -6.30 -10.34 8.38
CA LYS A 184 -5.40 -11.49 8.14
C LYS A 184 -4.06 -11.37 8.86
N HIS A 185 -3.51 -10.17 8.96
CA HIS A 185 -2.19 -9.90 9.51
C HIS A 185 -2.16 -8.60 10.32
N PRO A 186 -2.96 -8.48 11.39
CA PRO A 186 -3.16 -7.20 12.10
C PRO A 186 -1.86 -6.62 12.69
N ASP A 187 -0.88 -7.47 13.01
CA ASP A 187 0.46 -7.10 13.47
C ASP A 187 1.35 -6.50 12.35
N ALA A 188 1.02 -6.77 11.10
CA ALA A 188 1.68 -6.23 9.91
C ALA A 188 0.76 -5.30 9.10
N GLY A 189 -0.22 -4.68 9.76
CA GLY A 189 -1.16 -3.77 9.10
C GLY A 189 -2.02 -4.47 8.04
N ASP A 190 -2.36 -5.74 8.24
CA ASP A 190 -3.16 -6.54 7.31
C ASP A 190 -2.53 -6.75 5.93
N TRP A 191 -1.20 -6.64 5.82
CA TRP A 191 -0.49 -6.87 4.57
C TRP A 191 0.01 -8.31 4.44
N ARG A 192 -0.33 -8.97 3.33
CA ARG A 192 0.38 -10.15 2.81
C ARG A 192 1.46 -9.70 1.82
N PHE A 193 2.65 -10.27 1.91
CA PHE A 193 3.82 -9.90 1.10
C PHE A 193 4.38 -11.11 0.36
N GLU A 194 4.64 -10.95 -0.94
CA GLU A 194 5.30 -11.97 -1.75
C GLU A 194 6.27 -11.31 -2.75
N GLU A 195 7.39 -11.97 -3.03
CA GLU A 195 8.35 -11.58 -4.05
C GLU A 195 8.56 -12.71 -5.04
N TYR A 196 8.44 -12.37 -6.32
CA TYR A 196 8.60 -13.24 -7.46
C TYR A 196 9.82 -12.85 -8.27
N LEU A 197 10.60 -13.83 -8.71
CA LEU A 197 11.80 -13.61 -9.51
C LEU A 197 11.75 -14.42 -10.80
N ARG A 198 12.39 -13.91 -11.85
CA ARG A 198 12.71 -14.66 -13.06
C ARG A 198 14.14 -14.43 -13.52
N GLY A 199 14.70 -15.41 -14.24
CA GLY A 199 16.11 -15.41 -14.66
C GLY A 199 16.36 -14.85 -16.07
N ALA A 200 15.31 -14.73 -16.89
CA ALA A 200 15.36 -14.35 -18.31
C ALA A 200 14.06 -13.62 -18.70
N PRO A 201 14.05 -12.81 -19.78
CA PRO A 201 12.88 -12.03 -20.19
C PRO A 201 11.65 -12.88 -20.57
N ASP A 202 11.86 -14.11 -20.99
CA ASP A 202 10.85 -15.09 -21.43
C ASP A 202 10.60 -16.19 -20.40
N ALA A 203 11.32 -16.18 -19.26
CA ALA A 203 11.10 -17.14 -18.19
C ALA A 203 9.91 -16.74 -17.31
N ASP A 204 9.18 -17.74 -16.83
CA ASP A 204 8.15 -17.57 -15.83
C ASP A 204 8.73 -17.00 -14.53
N PHE A 205 7.93 -16.16 -13.88
CA PHE A 205 8.14 -15.76 -12.50
C PHE A 205 7.93 -16.94 -11.56
N ARG A 206 8.67 -16.95 -10.46
CA ARG A 206 8.51 -17.92 -9.37
C ARG A 206 8.60 -17.20 -8.04
N LEU A 207 7.73 -17.60 -7.11
CA LEU A 207 7.79 -17.15 -5.72
C LEU A 207 9.18 -17.46 -5.14
N ALA A 208 9.83 -16.43 -4.63
CA ALA A 208 11.17 -16.48 -4.05
C ALA A 208 11.15 -16.22 -2.55
N PHE A 209 10.33 -15.26 -2.10
CA PHE A 209 10.21 -14.89 -0.69
C PHE A 209 8.77 -14.50 -0.36
N GLU A 210 8.37 -14.67 0.89
CA GLU A 210 7.06 -14.29 1.41
C GLU A 210 7.10 -14.04 2.93
N GLY A 211 6.07 -13.37 3.45
CA GLY A 211 5.78 -13.31 4.88
C GLY A 211 6.81 -12.56 5.73
N GLY A 212 7.27 -13.18 6.82
CA GLY A 212 7.98 -12.50 7.92
C GLY A 212 9.25 -11.73 7.53
N ILE A 213 9.97 -12.18 6.49
CA ILE A 213 11.16 -11.47 5.99
C ILE A 213 10.80 -10.10 5.39
N CYS A 214 9.65 -10.02 4.72
CA CYS A 214 9.13 -8.78 4.16
C CYS A 214 8.61 -7.88 5.28
N ILE A 215 7.81 -8.46 6.18
CA ILE A 215 7.22 -7.75 7.33
C ILE A 215 8.30 -7.07 8.18
N GLY A 216 9.40 -7.78 8.48
CA GLY A 216 10.48 -7.24 9.32
C GLY A 216 11.08 -5.93 8.80
N CYS A 217 11.31 -5.84 7.48
CA CYS A 217 11.82 -4.61 6.86
C CYS A 217 10.73 -3.52 6.74
N HIS A 218 9.52 -3.91 6.37
CA HIS A 218 8.41 -2.97 6.15
C HIS A 218 7.84 -2.39 7.45
N SER A 219 8.02 -3.08 8.58
CA SER A 219 7.61 -2.58 9.91
C SER A 219 8.33 -1.28 10.29
N GLY A 220 9.49 -0.99 9.71
CA GLY A 220 10.20 0.26 9.91
C GLY A 220 9.46 1.51 9.39
N VAL A 221 8.43 1.32 8.56
CA VAL A 221 7.57 2.40 8.02
C VAL A 221 6.09 2.14 8.30
N ALA A 222 5.77 1.56 9.45
CA ALA A 222 4.37 1.30 9.85
C ALA A 222 3.50 2.59 9.85
N ALA A 223 4.09 3.77 10.07
CA ALA A 223 3.39 5.05 10.04
C ALA A 223 2.85 5.43 8.64
N THR A 224 3.42 4.89 7.57
CA THR A 224 2.94 5.04 6.19
C THR A 224 2.28 3.76 5.69
N ASP A 225 1.62 3.06 6.63
CA ASP A 225 0.95 1.78 6.40
C ASP A 225 1.85 0.75 5.72
N PHE A 226 3.11 0.64 6.19
CA PHE A 226 4.10 -0.31 5.71
C PHE A 226 4.58 -0.05 4.27
N VAL A 227 4.25 1.09 3.65
CA VAL A 227 4.64 1.44 2.28
C VAL A 227 5.69 2.56 2.27
N PHE A 228 6.85 2.29 1.67
CA PHE A 228 7.97 3.26 1.61
C PHE A 228 7.79 4.38 0.61
N VAL A 229 7.00 4.15 -0.45
CA VAL A 229 6.93 5.05 -1.61
C VAL A 229 5.70 5.94 -1.47
N PRO A 230 5.86 7.26 -1.34
CA PRO A 230 4.74 8.18 -1.36
C PRO A 230 4.17 8.30 -2.78
N LEU A 231 2.92 8.74 -2.86
CA LEU A 231 2.30 9.18 -4.11
C LEU A 231 2.86 10.55 -4.51
N GLU A 232 3.35 10.66 -5.75
CA GLU A 232 3.86 11.89 -6.37
C GLU A 232 2.92 12.46 -7.45
#